data_AF-A0A7S3MQU3-F1
#
_entry.id   AF-A0A7S3MQU3-F1
#
_cell.length_a   1.000
_cell.length_b   1.000
_cell.length_c   1.000
_cell.angle_alpha   90.00
_cell.angle_beta   90.00
_cell.angle_gamma   90.00
#
_symmetry.space_group_name_H-M   'P 1'
#
loop_
_entity.id
_entity.type
_entity.pdbx_description
1 polymer ?
#
loop_
_entity_poly.entity_id
_entity_poly.type
_entity_poly.pdbx_seq_one_letter_code
_entity_poly.pdbx_strand_id
1 'polypeptide(L)'
;SIPFFNDMLMLGYTTVFTILPVFCLVFDEDVDKETAMKYPVLYKSLLKGRELSAKTFLIWVTKALYSGATIIIFSILWFENSYLILESLSFSILIIIEYVMTLTEITKLHLMSILTTLGSLVVYLVIWLALPELFGLHRMDSWMDTLRLLGIACISYVPILIIQ
;
A
#
# COMPACT_ATOMS: atom_id res chain seq x y z
N SER A 1 -3.00 17.82 -20.00
CA SER A 1 -1.85 17.06 -19.46
C SER A 1 -2.16 15.59 -19.60
N ILE A 2 -1.19 14.76 -19.97
CA ILE A 2 -1.38 13.31 -20.04
C ILE A 2 -1.17 12.79 -18.59
N PRO A 3 -2.17 12.11 -17.98
CA PRO A 3 -2.03 11.61 -16.62
C PRO A 3 -0.99 10.48 -16.58
N PHE A 4 -0.21 10.39 -15.51
CA PHE A 4 0.84 9.37 -15.39
C PHE A 4 0.26 7.96 -15.29
N PHE A 5 -0.86 7.81 -14.58
CA PHE A 5 -1.64 6.58 -14.47
C PHE A 5 -2.96 6.74 -15.24
N ASN A 6 -3.41 5.65 -15.84
CA ASN A 6 -4.65 5.52 -16.55
C ASN A 6 -5.83 5.71 -15.59
N ASP A 7 -6.84 6.44 -16.05
CA ASP A 7 -8.03 6.77 -15.26
C ASP A 7 -8.75 5.54 -14.72
N MET A 8 -8.78 4.44 -15.49
CA MET A 8 -9.39 3.18 -15.07
C MET A 8 -8.59 2.49 -13.97
N LEU A 9 -7.26 2.56 -14.02
CA LEU A 9 -6.39 2.05 -12.94
C LEU A 9 -6.54 2.89 -11.67
N MET A 10 -6.57 4.22 -11.78
CA MET A 10 -6.80 5.10 -10.63
C MET A 10 -8.19 4.88 -9.99
N LEU A 11 -9.22 4.66 -10.82
CA LEU A 11 -10.55 4.31 -10.33
C LEU A 11 -10.53 2.97 -9.59
N GLY A 12 -9.90 1.95 -10.16
CA GLY A 12 -9.75 0.64 -9.52
C GLY A 12 -8.98 0.72 -8.20
N TYR A 13 -7.92 1.53 -8.14
CA TYR A 13 -7.14 1.76 -6.92
C TYR A 13 -8.01 2.27 -5.79
N THR A 14 -8.72 3.37 -6.02
CA THR A 14 -9.50 4.07 -4.98
C THR A 14 -10.74 3.32 -4.52
N THR A 15 -11.28 2.41 -5.34
CA THR A 15 -12.58 1.78 -5.09
C THR A 15 -12.52 0.30 -4.76
N VAL A 16 -11.57 -0.44 -5.35
CA VAL A 16 -11.58 -1.91 -5.30
C VAL A 16 -10.29 -2.46 -4.71
N PHE A 17 -9.12 -2.02 -5.20
CA PHE A 17 -7.86 -2.68 -4.85
C PHE A 17 -7.48 -2.45 -3.39
N THR A 18 -7.55 -1.22 -2.88
CA THR A 18 -7.01 -0.89 -1.55
C THR A 18 -8.06 -0.70 -0.46
N ILE A 19 -9.36 -0.78 -0.78
CA ILE A 19 -10.41 -0.49 0.21
C ILE A 19 -10.58 -1.58 1.27
N LEU A 20 -10.49 -2.86 0.91
CA LEU A 20 -10.73 -3.97 1.85
C LEU A 20 -9.66 -4.04 2.95
N PRO A 21 -8.35 -3.92 2.65
CA PRO A 21 -7.31 -3.92 3.67
C PRO A 21 -7.45 -2.73 4.61
N VAL A 22 -7.74 -1.54 4.08
CA VAL A 22 -7.98 -0.32 4.87
C VAL A 22 -9.20 -0.47 5.78
N PHE A 23 -10.29 -1.06 5.28
CA PHE A 23 -11.47 -1.33 6.09
C PHE A 23 -11.17 -2.31 7.24
N CYS A 24 -10.22 -3.22 7.06
CA CYS A 24 -9.83 -4.13 8.14
C CYS A 24 -9.23 -3.42 9.36
N LEU A 25 -8.63 -2.22 9.18
CA LEU A 25 -8.12 -1.41 10.29
C LEU A 25 -9.23 -1.01 11.28
N VAL A 26 -10.48 -0.94 10.84
CA VAL A 26 -11.64 -0.66 11.72
C VAL A 26 -11.87 -1.77 12.74
N PHE A 27 -11.48 -3.00 12.40
CA PHE A 27 -11.59 -4.15 13.29
C PHE A 27 -10.32 -4.38 14.13
N ASP A 28 -9.30 -3.53 14.01
CA ASP A 28 -8.11 -3.64 14.85
C ASP A 28 -8.40 -3.15 16.27
N GLU A 29 -8.01 -3.95 17.27
CA GLU A 29 -8.24 -3.67 18.69
C GLU A 29 -6.92 -3.80 19.47
N ASP A 30 -6.34 -2.66 19.83
CA ASP A 30 -5.12 -2.60 20.64
C ASP A 30 -5.27 -3.38 21.96
N VAL A 31 -6.40 -3.21 22.65
CA VAL A 31 -6.71 -3.81 23.96
C VAL A 31 -8.12 -4.36 24.01
N ASP A 32 -8.28 -5.52 24.66
CA ASP A 32 -9.60 -6.13 24.83
C ASP A 32 -10.52 -5.24 25.68
N LYS A 33 -11.82 -5.29 25.41
CA LYS A 33 -12.84 -4.48 26.10
C LYS A 33 -12.80 -4.61 27.63
N GLU A 34 -12.59 -5.81 28.16
CA GLU A 34 -12.50 -6.03 29.61
C GLU A 34 -11.28 -5.31 30.23
N THR A 35 -10.14 -5.36 29.53
CA THR A 35 -8.90 -4.69 29.94
C THR A 35 -9.06 -3.18 29.89
N ALA A 36 -9.70 -2.64 28.84
CA ALA A 36 -9.99 -1.22 28.71
C ALA A 36 -10.86 -0.70 29.87
N MET A 37 -11.86 -1.48 30.29
CA MET A 37 -12.73 -1.14 31.43
C MET A 37 -12.00 -1.23 32.79
N LYS A 38 -11.07 -2.18 32.93
CA LYS A 38 -10.27 -2.36 34.16
C LYS A 38 -9.24 -1.25 34.36
N TYR A 39 -8.74 -0.65 33.28
CA TYR A 39 -7.69 0.38 33.31
C TYR A 39 -8.13 1.70 32.66
N PRO A 40 -8.97 2.51 33.34
CA PRO A 40 -9.48 3.78 32.80
C PRO A 40 -8.38 4.84 32.57
N VAL A 41 -7.16 4.61 33.04
CA VAL A 41 -6.00 5.46 32.77
C VAL A 41 -5.61 5.44 31.29
N LEU A 42 -5.81 4.31 30.59
CA LEU A 42 -5.55 4.18 29.15
C LEU A 42 -6.40 5.18 28.34
N TYR A 43 -7.66 5.38 28.75
CA TYR A 43 -8.53 6.37 28.13
C TYR A 43 -8.06 7.82 28.40
N LYS A 44 -7.57 8.10 29.61
CA LYS A 44 -7.02 9.43 29.96
C LYS A 44 -5.77 9.79 29.15
N SER A 45 -4.99 8.82 28.69
CA SER A 45 -3.87 9.10 27.76
C SER A 45 -4.35 9.53 26.37
N LEU A 46 -5.41 8.91 25.85
CA LEU A 46 -5.97 9.25 24.53
C LEU A 46 -6.52 10.68 24.48
N LEU A 47 -7.15 11.14 25.57
CA LEU A 47 -7.63 12.52 25.73
C LEU A 47 -6.53 13.59 25.62
N LYS A 48 -5.26 13.22 25.79
CA LYS A 48 -4.12 14.15 25.65
C LYS A 48 -3.73 14.41 24.19
N GLY A 49 -4.39 13.74 23.22
CA GLY A 49 -4.18 13.98 21.79
C GLY A 49 -2.77 13.64 21.31
N ARG A 50 -2.07 12.72 21.97
CA ARG A 50 -0.68 12.36 21.64
C ARG A 50 -0.57 11.50 20.38
N GLU A 51 -1.56 10.65 20.14
CA GLU A 51 -1.58 9.73 18.99
C GLU A 51 -1.76 10.50 17.66
N LEU A 52 -2.80 11.34 17.58
CA LEU A 52 -3.12 12.17 16.41
C LEU A 52 -2.59 13.59 16.58
N SER A 53 -1.26 13.73 16.53
CA SER A 53 -0.59 15.03 16.57
C SER A 53 -0.15 15.49 15.18
N ALA A 54 0.11 16.79 15.00
CA ALA A 54 0.68 17.32 13.77
C ALA A 54 2.03 16.65 13.41
N LYS A 55 2.80 16.22 14.42
CA LYS A 55 4.03 15.46 14.22
C LYS A 55 3.74 14.10 13.55
N THR A 56 2.77 13.34 14.07
CA THR A 56 2.37 12.04 13.52
C THR A 56 1.88 12.20 12.08
N PHE A 57 1.06 13.22 11.81
CA PHE A 57 0.61 13.55 10.46
C PHE A 57 1.77 13.84 9.49
N LEU A 58 2.75 14.66 9.91
CA LEU A 58 3.93 14.97 9.09
C LEU A 58 4.79 13.73 8.83
N ILE A 59 4.89 12.81 9.79
CA ILE A 59 5.57 11.52 9.58
C ILE A 59 4.85 10.72 8.49
N TRP A 60 3.52 10.59 8.54
CA TRP A 60 2.74 9.90 7.51
C TRP A 60 2.90 10.55 6.13
N VAL A 61 2.82 11.87 6.05
CA VAL A 61 3.05 12.61 4.78
C VAL A 61 4.46 12.36 4.25
N THR A 62 5.46 12.34 5.12
CA THR A 62 6.85 12.05 4.72
C THR A 62 7.01 10.61 4.22
N LYS A 63 6.36 9.63 4.85
CA LYS A 63 6.32 8.24 4.37
C LYS A 63 5.68 8.13 2.98
N ALA A 64 4.55 8.81 2.75
CA ALA A 64 3.87 8.84 1.45
C ALA A 64 4.71 9.52 0.36
N LEU A 65 5.35 10.66 0.67
CA LEU A 65 6.23 11.37 -0.26
C LEU A 65 7.46 10.53 -0.61
N TYR A 66 8.08 9.88 0.38
CA TYR A 66 9.24 9.03 0.18
C TYR A 66 8.91 7.85 -0.73
N SER A 67 7.90 7.05 -0.38
CA SER A 67 7.48 5.89 -1.16
C SER A 67 7.10 6.28 -2.59
N GLY A 68 6.27 7.31 -2.76
CA GLY A 68 5.88 7.78 -4.09
C GLY A 68 7.05 8.25 -4.95
N ALA A 69 7.98 9.04 -4.38
CA ALA A 69 9.16 9.52 -5.09
C ALA A 69 10.09 8.37 -5.48
N THR A 70 10.35 7.43 -4.56
CA THR A 70 11.21 6.27 -4.82
C THR A 70 10.62 5.38 -5.91
N ILE A 71 9.33 5.08 -5.89
CA ILE A 71 8.69 4.28 -6.95
C ILE A 71 8.88 4.94 -8.31
N ILE A 72 8.59 6.24 -8.43
CA ILE A 72 8.67 6.95 -9.72
C ILE A 72 10.11 7.06 -10.22
N ILE A 73 11.04 7.51 -9.37
CA ILE A 73 12.45 7.69 -9.76
C ILE A 73 13.05 6.37 -10.22
N PHE A 74 12.89 5.30 -9.45
CA PHE A 74 13.45 4.01 -9.80
C PHE A 74 12.74 3.37 -11.00
N SER A 75 11.43 3.55 -11.15
CA SER A 75 10.71 3.02 -12.31
C SER A 75 11.13 3.70 -13.61
N ILE A 76 11.40 5.01 -13.59
CA ILE A 76 11.96 5.72 -14.75
C ILE A 76 13.36 5.20 -15.08
N LEU A 77 14.24 5.07 -14.08
CA LEU A 77 15.62 4.61 -14.30
C LEU A 77 15.71 3.19 -14.86
N TRP A 78 14.78 2.30 -14.48
CA TRP A 78 14.83 0.90 -14.88
C TRP A 78 14.01 0.57 -16.13
N PHE A 79 12.97 1.36 -16.44
CA PHE A 79 11.99 1.06 -17.50
C PHE A 79 11.86 2.18 -18.55
N GLU A 80 13.00 2.75 -18.97
CA GLU A 80 13.08 3.88 -19.91
C GLU A 80 12.38 3.65 -21.27
N ASN A 81 12.22 2.39 -21.68
CA ASN A 81 11.88 2.05 -23.08
C ASN A 81 10.37 1.87 -23.36
N SER A 82 9.48 1.99 -22.38
CA SER A 82 8.03 1.84 -22.61
C SER A 82 7.18 2.48 -21.53
N TYR A 83 6.45 3.53 -21.91
CA TYR A 83 5.54 4.26 -21.02
C TYR A 83 4.47 3.36 -20.37
N LEU A 84 3.80 2.50 -21.15
CA LEU A 84 2.76 1.60 -20.63
C LEU A 84 3.30 0.56 -19.62
N ILE A 85 4.52 0.08 -19.83
CA ILE A 85 5.18 -0.89 -18.92
C ILE A 85 5.58 -0.16 -17.62
N LEU A 86 6.13 1.04 -17.76
CA LEU A 86 6.53 1.87 -16.62
C LEU A 86 5.32 2.19 -15.74
N GLU A 87 4.19 2.55 -16.35
CA GLU A 87 2.94 2.84 -15.66
C GLU A 87 2.43 1.61 -14.89
N SER A 88 2.26 0.47 -15.57
CA SER A 88 1.67 -0.74 -14.97
C SER A 88 2.55 -1.34 -13.86
N LEU A 89 3.87 -1.29 -14.00
CA LEU A 89 4.80 -1.72 -12.96
C LEU A 89 4.79 -0.79 -11.76
N SER A 90 4.88 0.53 -11.98
CA SER A 90 4.84 1.51 -10.90
C SER A 90 3.54 1.38 -10.09
N PHE A 91 2.43 1.14 -10.79
CA PHE A 91 1.12 0.92 -10.18
C PHE A 91 1.06 -0.40 -9.38
N SER A 92 1.62 -1.48 -9.91
CA SER A 92 1.73 -2.76 -9.19
C SER A 92 2.56 -2.63 -7.91
N ILE A 93 3.68 -1.90 -7.98
CA ILE A 93 4.56 -1.63 -6.83
C ILE A 93 3.81 -0.81 -5.77
N LEU A 94 3.09 0.22 -6.19
CA LEU A 94 2.28 1.06 -5.30
C LEU A 94 1.26 0.21 -4.51
N ILE A 95 0.51 -0.67 -5.19
CA ILE A 95 -0.46 -1.55 -4.53
C ILE A 95 0.21 -2.50 -3.54
N ILE A 96 1.34 -3.11 -3.92
CA ILE A 96 2.07 -4.02 -3.02
C ILE A 96 2.55 -3.27 -1.77
N ILE A 97 3.12 -2.08 -1.93
CA ILE A 97 3.59 -1.26 -0.79
C ILE A 97 2.42 -0.91 0.12
N GLU A 98 1.28 -0.51 -0.43
CA GLU A 98 0.08 -0.19 0.37
C GLU A 98 -0.38 -1.40 1.21
N TYR A 99 -0.38 -2.60 0.63
CA TYR A 99 -0.74 -3.83 1.35
C TYR A 99 0.24 -4.14 2.48
N VAL A 100 1.55 -4.04 2.22
CA VAL A 100 2.56 -4.30 3.25
C VAL A 100 2.49 -3.23 4.35
N MET A 101 2.36 -1.96 4.00
CA MET A 101 2.18 -0.84 4.92
C MET A 101 0.96 -1.06 5.83
N THR A 102 -0.17 -1.42 5.23
CA THR A 102 -1.41 -1.70 5.98
C THR A 102 -1.23 -2.84 6.96
N LEU A 103 -0.55 -3.93 6.56
CA LEU A 103 -0.27 -5.05 7.45
C LEU A 103 0.66 -4.70 8.61
N THR A 104 1.58 -3.74 8.43
CA THR A 104 2.48 -3.29 9.50
C THR A 104 1.91 -2.27 10.46
N GLU A 105 0.85 -1.57 10.08
CA GLU A 105 0.18 -0.62 10.96
C GLU A 105 -0.74 -1.35 11.98
N ILE A 106 -1.13 -2.59 11.68
CA ILE A 106 -2.02 -3.38 12.53
C ILE A 106 -1.28 -3.86 13.78
N THR A 107 -1.91 -3.67 14.94
CA THR A 107 -1.35 -4.06 16.23
C THR A 107 -1.42 -5.57 16.49
N LYS A 108 -2.54 -6.21 16.10
CA LYS A 108 -2.75 -7.66 16.21
C LYS A 108 -3.12 -8.26 14.87
N LEU A 109 -2.33 -9.23 14.42
CA LEU A 109 -2.63 -9.97 13.18
C LEU A 109 -3.86 -10.85 13.36
N HIS A 110 -5.02 -10.32 13.01
CA HIS A 110 -6.27 -11.05 12.91
C HIS A 110 -6.40 -11.78 11.57
N LEU A 111 -7.08 -12.93 11.57
CA LEU A 111 -7.35 -13.68 10.34
C LEU A 111 -8.08 -12.82 9.30
N MET A 112 -8.96 -11.92 9.73
CA MET A 112 -9.69 -10.99 8.86
C MET A 112 -8.75 -10.05 8.10
N SER A 113 -7.65 -9.60 8.72
CA SER A 113 -6.66 -8.74 8.06
C SER A 113 -5.94 -9.47 6.92
N ILE A 114 -5.58 -10.73 7.17
CA ILE A 114 -4.96 -11.58 6.15
C ILE A 114 -5.96 -11.86 5.02
N LEU A 115 -7.22 -12.20 5.36
CA LEU A 115 -8.25 -12.50 4.36
C LEU A 115 -8.62 -11.31 3.49
N THR A 116 -8.75 -10.11 4.07
CA THR A 116 -9.07 -8.88 3.31
C THR A 116 -7.91 -8.47 2.40
N THR A 117 -6.68 -8.55 2.90
CA THR A 117 -5.48 -8.27 2.11
C THR A 117 -5.31 -9.26 0.95
N LEU A 118 -5.44 -10.56 1.23
CA LEU A 118 -5.39 -11.59 0.19
C LEU A 118 -6.57 -11.48 -0.79
N GLY A 119 -7.77 -11.17 -0.30
CA GLY A 119 -8.95 -10.97 -1.14
C GLY A 119 -8.75 -9.83 -2.14
N SER A 120 -8.25 -8.69 -1.67
CA SER A 120 -7.89 -7.55 -2.52
C SER A 120 -6.79 -7.88 -3.53
N LEU A 121 -5.77 -8.65 -3.12
CA LEU A 121 -4.73 -9.14 -4.03
C LEU A 121 -5.31 -10.05 -5.12
N VAL A 122 -6.21 -10.97 -4.77
CA VAL A 122 -6.88 -11.85 -5.74
C VAL A 122 -7.71 -11.04 -6.72
N VAL A 123 -8.48 -10.05 -6.25
CA VAL A 123 -9.26 -9.17 -7.13
C VAL A 123 -8.36 -8.39 -8.09
N TYR A 124 -7.23 -7.88 -7.60
CA TYR A 124 -6.22 -7.25 -8.45
C TYR A 124 -5.69 -8.22 -9.53
N LEU A 125 -5.30 -9.44 -9.15
CA LEU A 125 -4.81 -10.46 -10.09
C LEU A 125 -5.87 -10.87 -11.12
N VAL A 126 -7.14 -10.97 -10.71
CA VAL A 126 -8.25 -11.27 -11.64
C VAL A 126 -8.41 -10.16 -12.66
N ILE A 127 -8.37 -8.89 -12.24
CA ILE A 127 -8.46 -7.74 -13.15
C ILE A 127 -7.24 -7.65 -14.06
N TRP A 128 -6.06 -7.91 -13.52
CA TRP A 128 -4.81 -7.98 -14.27
C TRP A 128 -4.88 -9.03 -15.40
N LEU A 129 -5.40 -10.24 -15.11
CA LEU A 129 -5.60 -11.30 -16.10
C LEU A 129 -6.74 -11.01 -17.09
N ALA A 130 -7.84 -10.40 -16.62
CA ALA A 130 -9.03 -10.16 -17.43
C ALA A 130 -8.85 -8.99 -18.43
N LEU A 131 -7.99 -8.02 -18.11
CA LEU A 131 -7.80 -6.81 -18.90
C LEU A 131 -6.32 -6.58 -19.28
N PRO A 132 -5.71 -7.50 -20.06
CA PRO A 132 -4.28 -7.45 -20.38
C PRO A 132 -3.85 -6.19 -21.17
N GLU A 133 -4.78 -5.59 -21.91
CA GLU A 133 -4.55 -4.36 -22.67
C GLU A 133 -4.34 -3.14 -21.77
N LEU A 134 -4.99 -3.09 -20.60
CA LEU A 134 -4.82 -2.00 -19.63
C LEU A 134 -3.41 -1.98 -19.03
N PHE A 135 -2.81 -3.16 -18.83
CA PHE A 135 -1.51 -3.30 -18.17
C PHE A 135 -0.35 -3.50 -19.15
N GLY A 136 -0.62 -3.64 -20.45
CA GLY A 136 0.41 -3.88 -21.47
C GLY A 136 1.08 -5.26 -21.35
N LEU A 137 0.36 -6.28 -20.86
CA LEU A 137 0.91 -7.60 -20.47
C LEU A 137 1.60 -8.36 -21.60
N HIS A 138 1.22 -8.10 -22.85
CA HIS A 138 1.86 -8.71 -24.02
C HIS A 138 3.37 -8.41 -24.11
N ARG A 139 3.85 -7.42 -23.35
CA ARG A 139 5.24 -6.97 -23.32
C ARG A 139 5.98 -7.33 -22.02
N MET A 140 5.30 -7.96 -21.04
CA MET A 140 5.79 -8.16 -19.66
C MET A 140 6.23 -9.60 -19.34
N ASP A 141 6.85 -10.31 -20.28
CA ASP A 141 7.21 -11.73 -20.09
C ASP A 141 8.66 -11.93 -19.59
N SER A 142 9.36 -10.86 -19.19
CA SER A 142 10.74 -10.95 -18.73
C SER A 142 10.82 -11.21 -17.23
N TRP A 143 11.41 -12.34 -16.83
CA TRP A 143 11.82 -12.65 -15.45
C TRP A 143 12.66 -11.53 -14.79
N MET A 144 13.36 -10.73 -15.60
CA MET A 144 14.11 -9.59 -15.11
C MET A 144 13.21 -8.46 -14.60
N ASP A 145 12.03 -8.27 -15.21
CA ASP A 145 11.13 -7.17 -14.87
C ASP A 145 10.39 -7.44 -13.55
N THR A 146 10.08 -8.71 -13.27
CA THR A 146 9.53 -9.13 -11.96
C THR A 146 10.57 -8.98 -10.84
N LEU A 147 11.84 -9.30 -11.10
CA LEU A 147 12.93 -9.07 -10.13
C LEU A 147 13.15 -7.59 -9.85
N ARG A 148 13.12 -6.74 -10.89
CA ARG A 148 13.22 -5.28 -10.75
C ARG A 148 12.05 -4.73 -9.95
N LEU A 149 10.82 -5.22 -10.20
CA LEU A 149 9.63 -4.86 -9.43
C LEU A 149 9.81 -5.16 -7.94
N LEU A 150 10.26 -6.38 -7.60
CA LEU A 150 10.54 -6.76 -6.21
C LEU A 150 11.65 -5.90 -5.60
N GLY A 151 12.70 -5.61 -6.36
CA GLY A 151 13.80 -4.74 -5.92
C GLY A 151 13.33 -3.34 -5.55
N ILE A 152 12.52 -2.70 -6.39
CA ILE A 152 11.98 -1.37 -6.14
C ILE A 152 11.02 -1.39 -4.94
N ALA A 153 10.14 -2.40 -4.84
CA ALA A 153 9.23 -2.55 -3.71
C ALA A 153 10.00 -2.64 -2.37
N CYS A 154 11.07 -3.44 -2.33
CA CYS A 154 11.94 -3.55 -1.16
C CYS A 154 12.62 -2.22 -0.81
N ILE A 155 13.20 -1.52 -1.80
CA ILE A 155 13.88 -0.24 -1.57
C ILE A 155 12.91 0.82 -1.04
N SER A 156 11.71 0.91 -1.60
CA SER A 156 10.70 1.87 -1.17
C SER A 156 10.17 1.58 0.24
N TYR A 157 10.10 0.30 0.62
CA TYR A 157 9.51 -0.12 1.88
C TYR A 157 10.48 -0.12 3.08
N VAL A 158 11.75 -0.51 2.88
CA VAL A 158 12.74 -0.67 3.96
C VAL A 158 12.88 0.57 4.85
N PRO A 159 12.96 1.81 4.32
CA PRO A 159 13.08 2.99 5.16
C PRO A 159 11.82 3.31 5.95
N ILE A 160 10.66 2.86 5.48
CA ILE A 160 9.39 3.09 6.17
C ILE A 160 9.30 2.27 7.44
N LEU A 161 9.86 1.05 7.44
CA LEU A 161 10.00 0.22 8.65
C LEU A 161 10.83 0.89 9.75
N ILE A 162 11.83 1.69 9.38
CA ILE A 162 12.75 2.33 10.34
C ILE A 162 12.07 3.53 11.03
N ILE A 163 11.07 4.14 10.39
CA ILE A 163 10.37 5.36 10.86
C ILE A 163 9.04 4.98 11.54
N GLN A 164 8.99 3.87 12.28
CA GLN A 164 7.85 3.55 13.14
C GLN A 164 7.79 4.47 14.36
#